data_AF-A0A955MIQ4-F1
#
_entry.id   AF-A0A955MIQ4-F1
#
_cell.length_a   1.000
_cell.length_b   1.000
_cell.length_c   1.000
_cell.angle_alpha   90.00
_cell.angle_beta   90.00
_cell.angle_gamma   90.00
#
_symmetry.space_group_name_H-M   'P 1'
#
loop_
_entity.id
_entity.type
_entity.pdbx_description
1 polymer ?
#
loop_
_entity_poly.entity_id
_entity_poly.type
_entity_poly.pdbx_seq_one_letter_code
_entity_poly.pdbx_strand_id
1 'polypeptide(L)' 'MKKIDIEITVGFFIFIGILCMAYTSIKLGQVEFFKNNYYELKAKFTSVTGLKKDTPVEISGVKIGNV' A
#
# COMPACT_ATOMS: atom_id res chain seq x y z
N MET A 1 -21.91 21.59 -34.52
CA MET A 1 -20.93 21.25 -33.47
C MET A 1 -21.65 20.36 -32.46
N LYS A 2 -21.38 19.04 -32.47
CA LYS A 2 -22.15 18.04 -31.72
C LYS A 2 -21.68 18.04 -30.26
N LYS A 3 -22.47 18.61 -29.35
CA LYS A 3 -22.15 18.73 -27.91
C LYS A 3 -21.82 17.39 -27.23
N ILE A 4 -22.39 16.30 -27.75
CA ILE A 4 -22.19 14.92 -27.29
C ILE A 4 -20.71 14.50 -27.34
N ASP A 5 -19.94 14.95 -28.35
CA ASP A 5 -18.53 14.56 -28.49
C ASP A 5 -17.64 15.16 -27.38
N ILE A 6 -18.01 16.34 -26.90
CA ILE A 6 -17.29 17.05 -25.82
C ILE A 6 -17.61 16.40 -24.46
N GLU A 7 -18.87 16.10 -24.21
CA GLU A 7 -19.30 15.46 -22.95
C GLU A 7 -18.64 14.10 -22.74
N ILE A 8 -18.55 13.27 -23.80
CA ILE A 8 -17.87 11.97 -23.74
C ILE A 8 -16.36 12.13 -23.50
N THR A 9 -15.72 13.10 -24.16
CA THR A 9 -14.29 13.37 -24.00
C THR A 9 -13.96 13.82 -22.58
N VAL A 10 -14.77 14.70 -22.01
CA VAL A 10 -14.60 15.19 -20.62
C VAL A 10 -14.86 14.05 -19.62
N GLY A 11 -15.90 13.25 -19.83
CA GLY A 11 -16.18 12.08 -18.99
C GLY A 11 -15.02 11.08 -18.98
N PHE A 12 -14.43 10.81 -20.15
CA PHE A 12 -13.28 9.93 -20.27
C PHE A 12 -12.03 10.49 -19.57
N PHE A 13 -11.77 11.79 -19.69
CA PHE A 13 -10.66 12.45 -19.00
C PHE A 13 -10.79 12.32 -17.47
N ILE A 14 -11.99 12.58 -16.93
CA ILE A 14 -12.26 12.44 -15.49
C ILE A 14 -12.11 10.98 -15.05
N PHE A 15 -12.60 10.03 -15.84
CA PHE A 15 -12.48 8.60 -15.54
C PHE A 15 -11.02 8.18 -15.40
N ILE A 16 -10.15 8.56 -16.33
CA ILE A 16 -8.71 8.31 -16.24
C ILE A 16 -8.12 8.96 -14.99
N GLY A 17 -8.50 10.21 -14.69
CA GLY A 17 -8.04 10.92 -13.49
C GLY A 17 -8.38 10.17 -12.21
N ILE A 18 -9.59 9.63 -12.11
CA ILE A 18 -10.02 8.80 -10.96
C ILE A 18 -9.20 7.51 -10.87
N LEU A 19 -8.95 6.83 -11.99
CA LEU A 19 -8.08 5.63 -12.00
C LEU A 19 -6.66 5.95 -11.51
N CYS A 20 -6.08 7.06 -11.98
CA CYS A 20 -4.75 7.48 -11.54
C CYS A 20 -4.74 7.81 -10.04
N MET A 21 -5.79 8.46 -9.53
CA MET A 21 -5.93 8.77 -8.11
C MET A 21 -6.06 7.49 -7.29
N ALA A 22 -6.89 6.54 -7.72
CA ALA A 22 -7.03 5.24 -7.07
C ALA A 22 -5.70 4.46 -7.02
N TYR A 23 -4.98 4.41 -8.13
CA TYR A 23 -3.66 3.78 -8.20
C TYR A 23 -2.66 4.42 -7.24
N THR A 24 -2.62 5.75 -7.21
CA THR A 24 -1.71 6.49 -6.33
C THR A 24 -2.06 6.25 -4.87
N SER A 25 -3.34 6.31 -4.49
CA SER A 25 -3.79 6.04 -3.11
C SER A 25 -3.37 4.65 -2.63
N ILE A 26 -3.47 3.62 -3.48
CA ILE A 26 -3.04 2.26 -3.14
C ILE A 26 -1.52 2.18 -2.98
N LYS A 27 -0.76 2.79 -3.91
CA LYS A 27 0.70 2.74 -3.91
C LYS A 27 1.33 3.56 -2.77
N LEU A 28 0.78 4.74 -2.46
CA LEU A 28 1.26 5.61 -1.38
C LEU A 28 0.83 5.08 -0.01
N GLY A 29 -0.34 4.43 0.07
CA GLY A 29 -0.86 3.81 1.28
C GLY A 29 -0.06 2.60 1.76
N GLN A 30 1.02 2.21 1.05
CA GLN A 30 1.83 1.02 1.35
C GLN A 30 0.97 -0.23 1.55
N VAL A 31 -0.15 -0.31 0.82
CA VAL A 31 -1.05 -1.45 0.93
C VAL A 31 -0.37 -2.60 0.18
N GLU A 32 0.44 -3.36 0.91
CA GLU A 32 1.13 -4.57 0.43
C GLU A 32 0.08 -5.66 0.12
N PHE A 33 -0.78 -5.45 -0.88
CA PHE A 33 -1.76 -6.43 -1.36
C PHE A 33 -1.09 -7.69 -1.92
N PHE A 34 0.17 -7.58 -2.35
CA PHE A 34 0.99 -8.68 -2.87
C PHE A 34 1.97 -9.18 -1.79
N LYS A 35 1.44 -9.66 -0.67
CA LYS A 35 2.21 -10.27 0.42
C LYS A 35 2.58 -11.72 0.08
N ASN A 36 3.47 -11.94 -0.90
CA ASN A 36 3.71 -13.30 -1.40
C ASN A 36 4.81 -14.11 -0.70
N ASN A 37 5.70 -13.50 0.10
CA ASN A 37 6.89 -14.23 0.59
C ASN A 37 7.25 -13.98 2.07
N TYR A 38 6.26 -13.69 2.93
CA TYR A 38 6.50 -13.61 4.38
C TYR A 38 5.98 -14.86 5.07
N TYR A 39 6.68 -15.30 6.11
CA TYR A 39 6.28 -16.42 6.96
C TYR A 39 6.22 -15.95 8.42
N GLU A 40 5.30 -16.52 9.19
CA GLU A 40 5.17 -16.18 10.61
C GLU A 40 6.24 -16.89 11.43
N LEU A 41 6.87 -16.15 12.33
CA LEU A 41 7.81 -16.67 13.32
C LEU A 41 7.36 -16.27 14.71
N LYS A 42 7.50 -17.20 15.67
CA LYS A 42 7.24 -16.95 17.08
C LYS A 42 8.54 -17.09 17.86
N ALA A 43 8.90 -16.04 18.59
CA ALA A 43 10.05 -16.03 19.49
C ALA A 43 9.59 -15.80 20.92
N LYS A 44 10.33 -16.36 21.88
CA LYS A 44 10.08 -16.17 23.31
C LYS A 44 11.15 -15.25 23.88
N PHE A 45 10.72 -14.22 24.59
CA PHE A 45 11.60 -13.26 25.25
C PHE A 45 11.25 -13.20 26.74
N THR A 46 12.23 -12.92 27.59
CA THR A 46 12.03 -12.70 29.03
C THR A 46 11.29 -11.40 29.33
N SER A 47 11.41 -10.40 28.45
CA SER A 47 10.67 -9.13 28.52
C SER A 47 10.50 -8.53 27.11
N VAL A 48 9.35 -7.90 26.87
CA VAL A 48 9.00 -7.21 25.60
C VAL A 48 8.56 -5.76 25.84
N THR A 49 9.03 -5.15 26.93
CA THR A 49 8.66 -3.78 27.32
C THR A 49 8.89 -2.78 26.19
N GLY A 50 7.83 -2.07 25.78
CA GLY A 50 7.89 -1.05 24.74
C GLY A 50 7.70 -1.56 23.31
N LEU A 51 7.58 -2.87 23.10
CA LEU A 51 7.29 -3.44 21.78
C LEU A 51 5.85 -3.13 21.38
N LYS A 52 5.67 -2.54 20.19
CA LYS A 52 4.36 -2.21 19.61
C LYS A 52 4.07 -3.11 18.42
N LYS A 53 2.78 -3.27 18.10
CA LYS A 53 2.36 -3.85 16.82
C LYS A 53 2.94 -3.05 15.66
N ASP A 54 3.26 -3.73 14.56
CA ASP A 54 3.85 -3.14 13.36
C ASP A 54 5.26 -2.56 13.55
N THR A 55 5.97 -2.94 14.61
CA THR A 55 7.38 -2.57 14.78
C THR A 55 8.22 -3.27 13.69
N PRO A 56 9.10 -2.56 12.96
CA PRO A 56 9.95 -3.16 11.94
C PRO A 56 10.92 -4.17 12.54
N VAL A 57 11.03 -5.33 11.90
CA VAL A 57 12.06 -6.34 12.18
C VAL A 57 13.22 -6.09 11.24
N GLU A 58 14.43 -6.07 11.79
CA GLU A 58 15.65 -5.78 11.03
C GLU A 58 16.68 -6.91 11.18
N ILE A 59 17.39 -7.20 10.09
CA ILE A 59 18.57 -8.08 10.08
C ILE A 59 19.73 -7.26 9.53
N SER A 60 20.80 -7.13 10.32
CA SER A 60 21.98 -6.33 9.95
C SER A 60 21.65 -4.89 9.52
N GLY A 61 20.63 -4.27 10.15
CA GLY A 61 20.17 -2.92 9.86
C GLY A 61 19.27 -2.79 8.63
N VAL A 62 18.86 -3.90 8.02
CA VAL A 62 17.92 -3.91 6.89
C VAL A 62 16.55 -4.38 7.37
N LYS A 63 15.49 -3.60 7.11
CA LYS A 63 14.10 -3.98 7.41
C LYS A 63 13.68 -5.16 6.55
N ILE A 64 13.26 -6.25 7.20
CA ILE A 64 12.85 -7.51 6.56
C ILE A 64 11.42 -7.94 6.90
N GLY A 65 10.73 -7.19 7.76
CA GLY A 65 9.35 -7.51 8.14
C GLY A 65 8.86 -6.62 9.27
N ASN A 66 7.76 -7.03 9.89
CA ASN A 66 7.11 -6.34 11.00
C ASN A 66 6.59 -7.37 12.02
N VAL A 67 6.50 -6.96 13.29
CA VAL A 67 5.95 -7.76 14.42
C VAL A 67 4.43 -7.69 14.46
#